data_AF-A0A7V9QAE2-F1
#
_entry.id   AF-A0A7V9QAE2-F1
#
_cell.length_a   1.000
_cell.length_b   1.000
_cell.length_c   1.000
_cell.angle_alpha   90.00
_cell.angle_beta   90.00
_cell.angle_gamma   90.00
#
_symmetry.space_group_name_H-M   'P 1'
#
loop_
_entity.id
_entity.type
_entity.pdbx_description
1 polymer ?
#
loop_
_entity_poly.entity_id
_entity_poly.type
_entity_poly.pdbx_seq_one_letter_code
_entity_poly.pdbx_strand_id
1 'polypeptide(L)'
;MAGHVLKLRGCTPEPLGNYLKGLGVFRLIAEQVDPEARAWWEDGFLHVLQNKWTPSDSATAESQCADWLQRECRFTALIAAWQKNTGYLPTGKRDKGGEALSALLQAAHPGTEEFREVFRDFAAAVNITLPDQRSGWVTAMGDAHTDASKGELLRLLRNRLRPGTTPQWLDAVGISLSRSRVSDDVQWFRILGTSGGGESSGGYIVNYQQRLKSVLLEDQEKSRLRLESSLFASNHAEALEGKALGAMYYPSLMKVPNAGQDFLPDPERRVNPWDFILLLEGCLVWSMAATRRKGVTSERVSFPFYCRSSFGGSTTIGLNEVEGSENSIAEGELWCPTWSAPSTLSEIQRIFGEGRIQIGERVCTRSLDFALAMTGLGVDRGIQAFHRYSLLARSGSGQQTTLLAVPNGCFVPQHAARLALLADLRNFAESVASNLNVNSQQPRRLVLARIEFEKAWFDATASVVASNRDASESLRDLLTAASRLNRELGSNSAKPGVVKIKKGENTSEKIINPVGDIRGGWAKLIDKTDHSSESRLARAIGGITAWGEALSDGGSASAVESIRV
;
A
#
# COMPACT_ATOMS: atom_id res chain seq x y z
N MET A 1 -19.19 -23.92 -23.61
CA MET A 1 -19.27 -24.71 -22.36
C MET A 1 -19.57 -23.73 -21.23
N ALA A 2 -20.44 -24.08 -20.29
CA ALA A 2 -20.72 -23.21 -19.15
C ALA A 2 -19.46 -23.15 -18.26
N GLY A 3 -18.97 -21.94 -17.95
CA GLY A 3 -17.82 -21.76 -17.07
C GLY A 3 -18.14 -22.23 -15.64
N HIS A 4 -17.11 -22.69 -14.93
CA HIS A 4 -17.20 -23.12 -13.54
C HIS A 4 -16.57 -22.08 -12.61
N VAL A 5 -17.18 -21.84 -11.45
CA VAL A 5 -16.73 -20.85 -10.48
C VAL A 5 -15.91 -21.53 -9.39
N LEU A 6 -14.61 -21.22 -9.34
CA LEU A 6 -13.73 -21.59 -8.24
C LEU A 6 -13.99 -20.68 -7.03
N LYS A 7 -14.25 -21.29 -5.87
CA LYS A 7 -14.48 -20.59 -4.60
C LYS A 7 -13.21 -20.59 -3.75
N LEU A 8 -12.39 -19.55 -3.88
CA LEU A 8 -11.10 -19.45 -3.19
C LEU A 8 -11.29 -18.94 -1.75
N ARG A 9 -11.86 -19.76 -0.87
CA ARG A 9 -12.21 -19.41 0.51
C ARG A 9 -11.02 -18.95 1.37
N GLY A 10 -9.80 -19.32 1.01
CA GLY A 10 -8.57 -18.83 1.66
C GLY A 10 -8.13 -17.44 1.20
N CYS A 11 -8.76 -16.87 0.18
CA CYS A 11 -8.43 -15.58 -0.43
C CYS A 11 -9.43 -14.49 -0.01
N THR A 12 -9.46 -14.19 1.29
CA THR A 12 -10.29 -13.12 1.88
C THR A 12 -9.69 -11.73 1.63
N PRO A 13 -10.50 -10.64 1.67
CA PRO A 13 -9.98 -9.28 1.58
C PRO A 13 -9.03 -8.89 2.71
N GLU A 14 -9.15 -9.51 3.89
CA GLU A 14 -8.33 -9.29 5.09
C GLU A 14 -7.82 -10.62 5.67
N PRO A 15 -6.55 -10.72 6.09
CA PRO A 15 -5.51 -9.68 6.07
C PRO A 15 -4.94 -9.42 4.66
N LEU A 16 -4.12 -8.37 4.50
CA LEU A 16 -3.55 -7.97 3.20
C LEU A 16 -2.86 -9.13 2.46
N GLY A 17 -2.22 -10.05 3.19
CA GLY A 17 -1.63 -11.25 2.59
C GLY A 17 -2.64 -12.12 1.82
N ASN A 18 -3.86 -12.29 2.32
CA ASN A 18 -4.91 -13.07 1.65
C ASN A 18 -5.45 -12.37 0.40
N TYR A 19 -5.60 -11.04 0.46
CA TYR A 19 -6.01 -10.23 -0.68
C TYR A 19 -4.99 -10.35 -1.83
N LEU A 20 -3.71 -10.17 -1.51
CA LEU A 20 -2.61 -10.30 -2.47
C LEU A 20 -2.53 -11.73 -3.03
N LYS A 21 -2.64 -12.76 -2.18
CA LYS A 21 -2.70 -14.15 -2.63
C LYS A 21 -3.82 -14.38 -3.64
N GLY A 22 -5.02 -13.86 -3.36
CA GLY A 22 -6.16 -13.97 -4.29
C GLY A 22 -5.85 -13.38 -5.66
N LEU A 23 -5.29 -12.16 -5.68
CA LEU A 23 -4.85 -11.53 -6.91
C LEU A 23 -3.77 -12.34 -7.65
N GLY A 24 -2.82 -12.93 -6.92
CA GLY A 24 -1.76 -13.75 -7.50
C GLY A 24 -2.29 -15.02 -8.16
N VAL A 25 -3.18 -15.74 -7.48
CA VAL A 25 -3.83 -16.94 -8.05
C VAL A 25 -4.61 -16.57 -9.31
N PHE A 26 -5.41 -15.50 -9.25
CA PHE A 26 -6.19 -15.06 -10.40
C PHE A 26 -5.30 -14.65 -11.58
N ARG A 27 -4.22 -13.90 -11.33
CA ARG A 27 -3.24 -13.50 -12.35
C ARG A 27 -2.66 -14.74 -13.06
N LEU A 28 -2.19 -15.72 -12.28
CA LEU A 28 -1.59 -16.94 -12.81
C LEU A 28 -2.59 -17.74 -13.65
N ILE A 29 -3.84 -17.89 -13.20
CA ILE A 29 -4.90 -18.56 -13.97
C ILE A 29 -5.16 -17.81 -15.29
N ALA A 30 -5.37 -16.49 -15.22
CA ALA A 30 -5.71 -15.69 -16.38
C ALA A 30 -4.58 -15.64 -17.42
N GLU A 31 -3.31 -15.61 -16.99
CA GLU A 31 -2.17 -15.55 -17.91
C GLU A 31 -1.82 -16.90 -18.55
N GLN A 32 -2.04 -18.01 -17.85
CA GLN A 32 -1.48 -19.31 -18.25
C GLN A 32 -2.52 -20.37 -18.61
N VAL A 33 -3.75 -20.23 -18.11
CA VAL A 33 -4.78 -21.28 -18.22
C VAL A 33 -5.97 -20.80 -19.03
N ASP A 34 -6.53 -19.65 -18.65
CA ASP A 34 -7.77 -19.13 -19.22
C ASP A 34 -7.76 -17.59 -19.29
N PRO A 35 -7.36 -17.01 -20.44
CA PRO A 35 -7.36 -15.56 -20.66
C PRO A 35 -8.72 -14.88 -20.50
N GLU A 36 -9.81 -15.64 -20.55
CA GLU A 36 -11.17 -15.13 -20.36
C GLU A 36 -11.66 -15.28 -18.91
N ALA A 37 -10.81 -15.77 -18.00
CA ALA A 37 -11.14 -15.89 -16.60
C ALA A 37 -11.55 -14.53 -15.99
N ARG A 38 -12.56 -14.58 -15.11
CA ARG A 38 -13.11 -13.39 -14.44
C ARG A 38 -13.11 -13.59 -12.94
N ALA A 39 -12.75 -12.56 -12.19
CA ALA A 39 -12.75 -12.61 -10.73
C ALA A 39 -13.61 -11.52 -10.11
N TRP A 40 -14.17 -11.80 -8.93
CA TRP A 40 -14.91 -10.85 -8.08
C TRP A 40 -14.90 -11.35 -6.63
N TRP A 41 -15.12 -10.43 -5.68
CA TRP A 41 -15.34 -10.81 -4.28
C TRP A 41 -16.84 -10.94 -3.99
N GLU A 42 -17.19 -12.03 -3.32
CA GLU A 42 -18.53 -12.35 -2.87
C GLU A 42 -18.41 -13.21 -1.60
N ASP A 43 -19.37 -13.10 -0.67
CA ASP A 43 -19.36 -13.86 0.59
C ASP A 43 -18.06 -13.76 1.42
N GLY A 44 -17.28 -12.70 1.22
CA GLY A 44 -16.03 -12.44 1.95
C GLY A 44 -14.79 -13.14 1.39
N PHE A 45 -14.84 -13.76 0.21
CA PHE A 45 -13.69 -14.39 -0.44
C PHE A 45 -13.72 -14.24 -1.97
N LEU A 46 -12.61 -14.56 -2.63
CA LEU A 46 -12.46 -14.38 -4.08
C LEU A 46 -13.12 -15.54 -4.84
N HIS A 47 -13.96 -15.19 -5.81
CA HIS A 47 -14.53 -16.09 -6.80
C HIS A 47 -13.78 -15.92 -8.12
N VAL A 48 -13.52 -17.03 -8.82
CA VAL A 48 -12.93 -17.02 -10.17
C VAL A 48 -13.76 -17.87 -11.11
N LEU A 49 -14.43 -17.24 -12.08
CA LEU A 49 -15.06 -17.92 -13.20
C LEU A 49 -13.99 -18.29 -14.22
N GLN A 50 -13.94 -19.58 -14.57
CA GLN A 50 -12.98 -20.14 -15.51
C GLN A 50 -13.64 -21.23 -16.37
N ASN A 51 -13.06 -21.53 -17.52
CA ASN A 51 -13.60 -22.46 -18.52
C ASN A 51 -12.75 -23.75 -18.67
N LYS A 52 -11.63 -23.86 -17.97
CA LYS A 52 -10.67 -24.96 -18.13
C LYS A 52 -11.03 -26.21 -17.34
N TRP A 53 -11.32 -26.04 -16.05
CA TRP A 53 -11.50 -27.13 -15.11
C TRP A 53 -12.99 -27.38 -14.90
N THR A 54 -13.48 -28.46 -15.51
CA THR A 54 -14.83 -28.97 -15.31
C THR A 54 -14.82 -30.09 -14.28
N PRO A 55 -15.72 -30.09 -13.29
CA PRO A 55 -15.87 -31.20 -12.37
C PRO A 55 -16.17 -32.51 -13.11
N SER A 56 -15.55 -33.59 -12.67
CA SER A 56 -15.83 -34.97 -13.11
C SER A 56 -16.10 -35.85 -11.89
N ASP A 57 -16.49 -37.11 -12.12
CA ASP A 57 -16.69 -38.10 -11.04
C ASP A 57 -15.42 -38.33 -10.21
N SER A 58 -14.23 -38.04 -10.75
CA SER A 58 -12.94 -38.31 -10.11
C SER A 58 -12.20 -37.07 -9.62
N ALA A 59 -12.58 -35.86 -10.06
CA ALA A 59 -11.87 -34.63 -9.70
C ALA A 59 -12.78 -33.40 -9.70
N THR A 60 -12.71 -32.63 -8.61
CA THR A 60 -13.33 -31.30 -8.51
C THR A 60 -12.51 -30.27 -9.29
N ALA A 61 -13.11 -29.15 -9.69
CA ALA A 61 -12.36 -28.07 -10.36
C ALA A 61 -11.28 -27.48 -9.42
N GLU A 62 -11.56 -27.43 -8.12
CA GLU A 62 -10.63 -27.01 -7.08
C GLU A 62 -9.41 -27.94 -7.00
N SER A 63 -9.62 -29.26 -7.04
CA SER A 63 -8.52 -30.23 -7.02
C SER A 63 -7.65 -30.16 -8.29
N GLN A 64 -8.26 -29.91 -9.44
CA GLN A 64 -7.54 -29.70 -10.71
C GLN A 64 -6.74 -28.39 -10.70
N CYS A 65 -7.29 -27.31 -10.15
CA CYS A 65 -6.57 -26.05 -9.95
C CYS A 65 -5.34 -26.24 -9.04
N ALA A 66 -5.48 -27.00 -7.94
CA ALA A 66 -4.37 -27.30 -7.05
C ALA A 66 -3.30 -28.18 -7.73
N ASP A 67 -3.71 -29.16 -8.55
CA ASP A 67 -2.79 -30.00 -9.33
C ASP A 67 -1.98 -29.17 -10.33
N TRP A 68 -2.66 -28.28 -11.06
CA TRP A 68 -2.02 -27.38 -12.01
C TRP A 68 -1.03 -26.43 -11.33
N LEU A 69 -1.41 -25.78 -10.22
CA LEU A 69 -0.52 -24.87 -9.48
C LEU A 69 0.76 -25.55 -9.00
N GLN A 70 0.66 -26.82 -8.60
CA GLN A 70 1.81 -27.57 -8.12
C GLN A 70 2.71 -28.07 -9.25
N ARG A 71 2.14 -28.56 -10.35
CA ARG A 71 2.89 -29.35 -11.35
C ARG A 71 3.20 -28.61 -12.64
N GLU A 72 2.34 -27.68 -13.03
CA GLU A 72 2.35 -27.08 -14.37
C GLU A 72 2.55 -25.56 -14.35
N CYS A 73 2.09 -24.88 -13.29
CA CYS A 73 2.17 -23.43 -13.17
C CYS A 73 3.61 -22.92 -13.24
N ARG A 74 3.84 -21.93 -14.11
CA ARG A 74 5.10 -21.22 -14.28
C ARG A 74 5.13 -20.02 -13.33
N PHE A 75 6.02 -20.05 -12.35
CA PHE A 75 6.17 -18.95 -11.39
C PHE A 75 7.12 -17.88 -11.92
N THR A 76 6.83 -16.63 -11.61
CA THR A 76 7.67 -15.50 -12.03
C THR A 76 9.04 -15.60 -11.39
N ALA A 77 10.08 -15.42 -12.20
CA ALA A 77 11.45 -15.26 -11.73
C ALA A 77 11.68 -13.85 -11.16
N LEU A 78 11.31 -13.66 -9.89
CA LEU A 78 11.49 -12.40 -9.17
C LEU A 78 12.99 -12.13 -8.94
N ILE A 79 13.46 -10.94 -9.33
CA ILE A 79 14.88 -10.54 -9.26
C ILE A 79 15.07 -9.27 -8.42
N ALA A 80 16.05 -9.27 -7.53
CA ALA A 80 16.54 -8.08 -6.84
C ALA A 80 18.06 -8.15 -6.74
N ALA A 81 18.77 -7.92 -7.84
CA ALA A 81 20.22 -8.10 -7.92
C ALA A 81 20.98 -7.17 -6.94
N TRP A 82 20.37 -6.04 -6.56
CA TRP A 82 20.89 -5.11 -5.55
C TRP A 82 20.73 -5.58 -4.09
N GLN A 83 20.10 -6.73 -3.86
CA GLN A 83 19.93 -7.33 -2.53
C GLN A 83 21.00 -8.38 -2.25
N LYS A 84 21.33 -8.52 -0.95
CA LYS A 84 22.29 -9.52 -0.48
C LYS A 84 21.71 -10.94 -0.58
N ASN A 85 22.58 -11.92 -0.79
CA ASN A 85 22.32 -13.36 -0.69
C ASN A 85 21.34 -13.91 -1.75
N THR A 86 20.97 -13.14 -2.78
CA THR A 86 19.98 -13.56 -3.81
C THR A 86 20.54 -14.55 -4.84
N GLY A 87 21.86 -14.74 -4.88
CA GLY A 87 22.55 -15.60 -5.85
C GLY A 87 22.87 -14.94 -7.20
N TYR A 88 22.42 -13.70 -7.43
CA TYR A 88 22.69 -12.96 -8.67
C TYR A 88 24.05 -12.25 -8.67
N LEU A 89 24.42 -11.57 -7.57
CA LEU A 89 25.71 -10.89 -7.41
C LEU A 89 26.41 -11.36 -6.12
N PRO A 90 27.74 -11.19 -5.98
CA PRO A 90 28.50 -11.57 -4.79
C PRO A 90 28.30 -10.56 -3.64
N THR A 91 27.04 -10.28 -3.31
CA THR A 91 26.65 -9.36 -2.25
C THR A 91 26.21 -10.17 -1.02
N GLY A 92 27.00 -10.14 0.06
CA GLY A 92 26.69 -10.90 1.29
C GLY A 92 27.07 -12.38 1.23
N LYS A 93 26.48 -13.19 2.11
CA LYS A 93 26.73 -14.63 2.25
C LYS A 93 25.85 -15.43 1.28
N ARG A 94 26.42 -16.33 0.49
CA ARG A 94 25.69 -17.08 -0.56
C ARG A 94 24.88 -18.27 -0.03
N ASP A 95 25.02 -18.52 1.26
CA ASP A 95 24.77 -19.79 1.93
C ASP A 95 23.33 -20.31 1.81
N LYS A 96 22.33 -19.45 1.58
CA LYS A 96 20.92 -19.90 1.60
C LYS A 96 20.13 -19.54 0.35
N GLY A 97 20.15 -18.28 -0.09
CA GLY A 97 19.43 -17.87 -1.30
C GLY A 97 20.12 -18.35 -2.58
N GLY A 98 21.46 -18.35 -2.61
CA GLY A 98 22.22 -18.89 -3.74
C GLY A 98 21.99 -20.39 -3.93
N GLU A 99 21.91 -21.17 -2.85
CA GLU A 99 21.60 -22.60 -2.91
C GLU A 99 20.18 -22.87 -3.42
N ALA A 100 19.19 -22.11 -2.93
CA ALA A 100 17.82 -22.24 -3.39
C ALA A 100 17.68 -21.89 -4.88
N LEU A 101 18.27 -20.76 -5.31
CA LEU A 101 18.30 -20.37 -6.72
C LEU A 101 19.01 -21.43 -7.58
N SER A 102 20.15 -21.97 -7.12
CA SER A 102 20.86 -23.03 -7.83
C SER A 102 20.01 -24.29 -8.02
N ALA A 103 19.28 -24.71 -6.98
CA ALA A 103 18.35 -25.84 -7.07
C ALA A 103 17.22 -25.58 -8.08
N LEU A 104 16.63 -24.38 -8.07
CA LEU A 104 15.58 -23.99 -9.02
C LEU A 104 16.09 -23.98 -10.47
N LEU A 105 17.29 -23.46 -10.72
CA LEU A 105 17.91 -23.44 -12.05
C LEU A 105 18.20 -24.85 -12.59
N GLN A 106 18.57 -25.78 -11.71
CA GLN A 106 18.89 -27.17 -12.07
C GLN A 106 17.64 -28.02 -12.29
N ALA A 107 16.57 -27.78 -11.53
CA ALA A 107 15.36 -28.59 -11.55
C ALA A 107 14.69 -28.62 -12.93
N ALA A 108 14.29 -29.81 -13.37
CA ALA A 108 13.47 -30.04 -14.56
C ALA A 108 11.98 -29.97 -14.19
N HIS A 109 11.53 -28.80 -13.75
CA HIS A 109 10.13 -28.54 -13.41
C HIS A 109 9.60 -27.37 -14.27
N PRO A 110 8.35 -27.43 -14.80
CA PRO A 110 7.75 -26.32 -15.56
C PRO A 110 7.78 -25.01 -14.78
N GLY A 111 7.45 -25.07 -13.48
CA GLY A 111 7.50 -23.95 -12.54
C GLY A 111 8.85 -23.25 -12.37
N THR A 112 9.96 -23.78 -12.90
CA THR A 112 11.28 -23.17 -12.81
C THR A 112 11.85 -22.71 -14.16
N GLU A 113 11.07 -22.79 -15.24
CA GLU A 113 11.51 -22.44 -16.60
C GLU A 113 11.97 -21.00 -16.74
N GLU A 114 11.19 -20.04 -16.26
CA GLU A 114 11.49 -18.62 -16.39
C GLU A 114 12.77 -18.22 -15.65
N PHE A 115 13.11 -18.90 -14.54
CA PHE A 115 14.35 -18.65 -13.79
C PHE A 115 15.58 -18.86 -14.66
N ARG A 116 15.58 -19.88 -15.54
CA ARG A 116 16.71 -20.17 -16.42
C ARG A 116 16.89 -19.08 -17.46
N GLU A 117 15.79 -18.60 -18.04
CA GLU A 117 15.83 -17.57 -19.07
C GLU A 117 16.28 -16.23 -18.48
N VAL A 118 15.67 -15.81 -17.37
CA VAL A 118 15.98 -14.55 -16.69
C VAL A 118 17.41 -14.54 -16.14
N PHE A 119 17.91 -15.67 -15.65
CA PHE A 119 19.28 -15.75 -15.17
C PHE A 119 20.31 -15.60 -16.32
N ARG A 120 20.03 -16.17 -17.50
CA ARG A 120 20.88 -15.96 -18.69
C ARG A 120 20.85 -14.51 -19.14
N ASP A 121 19.66 -13.91 -19.23
CA ASP A 121 19.51 -12.51 -19.62
C ASP A 121 20.22 -11.59 -18.63
N PHE A 122 20.12 -11.89 -17.34
CA PHE A 122 20.84 -11.15 -16.30
C PHE A 122 22.35 -11.24 -16.47
N ALA A 123 22.90 -12.46 -16.61
CA ALA A 123 24.32 -12.67 -16.80
C ALA A 123 24.84 -11.94 -18.04
N ALA A 124 24.10 -12.02 -19.16
CA ALA A 124 24.40 -11.28 -20.37
C ALA A 124 24.36 -9.75 -20.15
N ALA A 125 23.38 -9.25 -19.38
CA ALA A 125 23.25 -7.82 -19.08
C ALA A 125 24.43 -7.27 -18.26
N VAL A 126 25.06 -8.11 -17.44
CA VAL A 126 26.27 -7.76 -16.66
C VAL A 126 27.57 -8.28 -17.29
N ASN A 127 27.53 -8.72 -18.56
CA ASN A 127 28.67 -9.21 -19.34
C ASN A 127 29.40 -10.43 -18.73
N ILE A 128 28.66 -11.37 -18.14
CA ILE A 128 29.19 -12.63 -17.63
C ILE A 128 28.80 -13.78 -18.55
N THR A 129 29.80 -14.51 -19.02
CA THR A 129 29.60 -15.74 -19.80
C THR A 129 29.32 -16.90 -18.85
N LEU A 130 28.15 -17.53 -19.01
CA LEU A 130 27.77 -18.69 -18.21
C LEU A 130 28.38 -19.97 -18.79
N PRO A 131 28.77 -20.94 -17.94
CA PRO A 131 29.22 -22.25 -18.41
C PRO A 131 28.04 -23.08 -18.95
N ASP A 132 28.33 -24.11 -19.75
CA ASP A 132 27.32 -24.99 -20.33
C ASP A 132 26.49 -25.72 -19.25
N GLN A 133 27.15 -26.11 -18.15
CA GLN A 133 26.51 -26.80 -17.04
C GLN A 133 25.82 -25.84 -16.07
N ARG A 134 24.52 -26.05 -15.84
CA ARG A 134 23.66 -25.23 -14.97
C ARG A 134 24.14 -25.17 -13.51
N SER A 135 24.76 -26.24 -13.01
CA SER A 135 25.34 -26.29 -11.67
C SER A 135 26.42 -25.22 -11.43
N GLY A 136 27.12 -24.80 -12.49
CA GLY A 136 28.15 -23.78 -12.43
C GLY A 136 27.64 -22.33 -12.56
N TRP A 137 26.35 -22.11 -12.86
CA TRP A 137 25.83 -20.77 -13.20
C TRP A 137 25.91 -19.79 -12.02
N VAL A 138 25.41 -20.17 -10.85
CA VAL A 138 25.47 -19.32 -9.64
C VAL A 138 26.92 -19.09 -9.21
N THR A 139 27.77 -20.10 -9.36
CA THR A 139 29.21 -20.02 -9.07
C THR A 139 29.92 -19.03 -9.99
N ALA A 140 29.63 -19.04 -11.30
CA ALA A 140 30.19 -18.09 -12.26
C ALA A 140 29.82 -16.64 -11.93
N MET A 141 28.60 -16.42 -11.40
CA MET A 141 28.20 -15.12 -10.89
C MET A 141 28.91 -14.71 -9.60
N GLY A 142 29.73 -15.59 -9.00
CA GLY A 142 30.64 -15.32 -7.87
C GLY A 142 31.66 -14.26 -8.18
N ASP A 143 32.13 -14.27 -9.42
CA ASP A 143 33.19 -13.39 -9.88
C ASP A 143 32.62 -12.09 -10.49
N ALA A 144 31.30 -12.01 -10.63
CA ALA A 144 30.61 -10.87 -11.21
C ALA A 144 30.64 -9.67 -10.26
N HIS A 145 31.45 -8.67 -10.57
CA HIS A 145 31.49 -7.41 -9.83
C HIS A 145 30.91 -6.30 -10.69
N THR A 146 30.08 -5.45 -10.09
CA THR A 146 29.50 -4.29 -10.78
C THR A 146 29.54 -3.08 -9.88
N ASP A 147 30.04 -1.96 -10.42
CA ASP A 147 30.00 -0.65 -9.77
C ASP A 147 28.66 0.06 -9.98
N ALA A 148 27.72 -0.59 -10.68
CA ALA A 148 26.42 -0.02 -10.95
C ALA A 148 25.63 0.20 -9.65
N SER A 149 25.13 1.42 -9.49
CA SER A 149 24.19 1.78 -8.43
C SER A 149 22.87 1.02 -8.54
N LYS A 150 22.06 1.03 -7.48
CA LYS A 150 20.81 0.23 -7.42
C LYS A 150 19.82 0.61 -8.53
N GLY A 151 19.69 1.89 -8.86
CA GLY A 151 18.81 2.37 -9.92
C GLY A 151 19.40 2.16 -11.31
N GLU A 152 20.72 2.25 -11.47
CA GLU A 152 21.41 1.79 -12.69
C GLU A 152 21.11 0.32 -12.98
N LEU A 153 21.23 -0.56 -11.98
CA LEU A 153 20.86 -1.97 -12.11
C LEU A 153 19.38 -2.11 -12.46
N LEU A 154 18.47 -1.43 -11.75
CA LEU A 154 17.04 -1.48 -12.05
C LEU A 154 16.73 -1.10 -13.51
N ARG A 155 17.33 -0.01 -14.02
CA ARG A 155 17.15 0.43 -15.42
C ARG A 155 17.79 -0.54 -16.41
N LEU A 156 18.98 -1.05 -16.10
CA LEU A 156 19.70 -2.00 -16.93
C LEU A 156 18.88 -3.29 -17.10
N LEU A 157 18.37 -3.85 -16.01
CA LEU A 157 17.50 -5.02 -16.04
C LEU A 157 16.24 -4.75 -16.85
N ARG A 158 15.56 -3.64 -16.58
CA ARG A 158 14.34 -3.27 -17.30
C ARG A 158 14.55 -3.18 -18.83
N ASN A 159 15.71 -2.70 -19.26
CA ASN A 159 16.02 -2.49 -20.68
C ASN A 159 16.61 -3.74 -21.38
N ARG A 160 17.22 -4.65 -20.63
CA ARG A 160 17.98 -5.79 -21.19
C ARG A 160 17.25 -7.12 -21.06
N LEU A 161 16.40 -7.28 -20.06
CA LEU A 161 15.61 -8.50 -19.91
C LEU A 161 14.59 -8.60 -21.04
N ARG A 162 14.35 -9.83 -21.49
CA ARG A 162 13.31 -10.13 -22.47
C ARG A 162 11.91 -9.72 -21.96
N PRO A 163 10.95 -9.47 -22.88
CA PRO A 163 9.55 -9.34 -22.49
C PRO A 163 9.06 -10.60 -21.74
N GLY A 164 8.32 -10.40 -20.66
CA GLY A 164 7.86 -11.47 -19.77
C GLY A 164 7.30 -10.92 -18.47
N THR A 165 7.19 -11.77 -17.44
CA THR A 165 6.66 -11.35 -16.13
C THR A 165 7.72 -10.67 -15.26
N THR A 166 9.01 -10.97 -15.45
CA THR A 166 10.09 -10.29 -14.70
C THR A 166 10.16 -8.78 -14.92
N PRO A 167 10.01 -8.22 -16.15
CA PRO A 167 9.85 -6.77 -16.32
C PRO A 167 8.66 -6.19 -15.56
N GLN A 168 7.53 -6.92 -15.47
CA GLN A 168 6.37 -6.50 -14.67
C GLN A 168 6.70 -6.45 -13.17
N TRP A 169 7.51 -7.41 -12.68
CA TRP A 169 8.05 -7.35 -11.33
C TRP A 169 8.92 -6.10 -11.11
N LEU A 170 9.78 -5.75 -12.07
CA LEU A 170 10.58 -4.52 -11.99
C LEU A 170 9.71 -3.26 -11.99
N ASP A 171 8.61 -3.29 -12.74
CA ASP A 171 7.54 -2.28 -12.75
C ASP A 171 6.77 -2.19 -11.43
N ALA A 172 6.71 -3.27 -10.65
CA ALA A 172 6.02 -3.34 -9.37
C ALA A 172 6.91 -2.98 -8.18
N VAL A 173 8.22 -3.30 -8.23
CA VAL A 173 9.15 -3.20 -7.09
C VAL A 173 9.69 -1.80 -6.82
N GLY A 174 10.15 -1.08 -7.85
CA GLY A 174 10.54 0.31 -7.70
C GLY A 174 10.73 1.05 -9.02
N ILE A 175 11.04 2.33 -8.93
CA ILE A 175 11.40 3.16 -10.06
C ILE A 175 12.63 4.02 -9.72
N SER A 176 13.57 4.12 -10.66
CA SER A 176 14.72 5.03 -10.57
C SER A 176 14.31 6.35 -11.21
N LEU A 177 14.30 7.43 -10.42
CA LEU A 177 14.09 8.79 -10.93
C LEU A 177 15.43 9.36 -11.37
N SER A 178 15.49 9.87 -12.60
CA SER A 178 16.72 10.50 -13.13
C SER A 178 16.79 11.95 -12.67
N ARG A 179 17.06 12.17 -11.38
CA ARG A 179 17.35 13.50 -10.84
C ARG A 179 18.86 13.74 -10.87
N SER A 180 19.39 14.06 -12.04
CA SER A 180 20.82 14.32 -12.31
C SER A 180 21.71 13.07 -12.35
N ARG A 181 22.78 13.12 -13.15
CA ARG A 181 23.84 12.09 -13.27
C ARG A 181 24.61 11.84 -11.96
N VAL A 182 24.32 12.57 -10.89
CA VAL A 182 25.11 12.63 -9.65
C VAL A 182 24.44 11.90 -8.46
N SER A 183 23.11 11.66 -8.49
CA SER A 183 22.45 10.90 -7.42
C SER A 183 21.32 10.04 -7.96
N ASP A 184 21.45 8.73 -7.76
CA ASP A 184 20.46 7.73 -8.19
C ASP A 184 19.36 7.63 -7.11
N ASP A 185 18.24 8.35 -7.31
CA ASP A 185 17.11 8.37 -6.37
C ASP A 185 16.13 7.25 -6.75
N VAL A 186 16.28 6.08 -6.11
CA VAL A 186 15.38 4.94 -6.31
C VAL A 186 14.26 4.98 -5.29
N GLN A 187 13.02 4.93 -5.80
CA GLN A 187 11.82 4.89 -5.01
C GLN A 187 11.24 3.48 -5.06
N TRP A 188 11.24 2.81 -3.91
CA TRP A 188 10.70 1.45 -3.76
C TRP A 188 9.22 1.51 -3.38
N PHE A 189 8.43 0.59 -3.92
CA PHE A 189 7.07 0.42 -3.44
C PHE A 189 7.11 -0.20 -2.06
N ARG A 190 6.54 0.49 -1.06
CA ARG A 190 6.66 0.12 0.36
C ARG A 190 6.12 -1.28 0.63
N ILE A 191 5.11 -1.75 -0.10
CA ILE A 191 4.60 -3.12 0.07
C ILE A 191 5.62 -4.21 -0.33
N LEU A 192 6.64 -3.87 -1.11
CA LEU A 192 7.73 -4.77 -1.52
C LEU A 192 9.03 -4.48 -0.74
N GLY A 193 8.90 -3.84 0.42
CA GLY A 193 9.97 -3.58 1.36
C GLY A 193 10.72 -2.28 1.09
N THR A 194 11.42 -1.79 2.11
CA THR A 194 12.13 -0.50 2.08
C THR A 194 13.39 -0.51 1.21
N SER A 195 13.78 -1.68 0.68
CA SER A 195 14.99 -1.88 -0.10
C SER A 195 14.76 -2.49 -1.49
N GLY A 196 13.49 -2.63 -1.91
CA GLY A 196 13.12 -3.13 -3.24
C GLY A 196 13.25 -4.64 -3.36
N GLY A 197 12.27 -5.40 -2.86
CA GLY A 197 12.29 -6.87 -2.85
C GLY A 197 12.96 -7.47 -1.61
N GLY A 198 13.08 -6.70 -0.53
CA GLY A 198 13.82 -7.11 0.66
C GLY A 198 13.41 -6.36 1.92
N GLU A 199 13.38 -7.11 3.01
CA GLU A 199 13.10 -6.63 4.36
C GLU A 199 14.05 -7.33 5.35
N SER A 200 14.78 -6.55 6.14
CA SER A 200 15.79 -7.05 7.09
C SER A 200 16.87 -7.96 6.45
N SER A 201 17.38 -8.96 7.17
CA SER A 201 18.46 -9.86 6.76
C SER A 201 18.04 -11.04 5.87
N GLY A 202 16.73 -11.29 5.72
CA GLY A 202 16.17 -12.44 4.99
C GLY A 202 15.25 -12.03 3.84
N GLY A 203 15.75 -11.21 2.91
CA GLY A 203 14.96 -10.52 1.88
C GLY A 203 13.92 -11.37 1.14
N TYR A 204 12.85 -10.74 0.65
CA TYR A 204 11.69 -11.41 0.06
C TYR A 204 12.07 -12.35 -1.10
N ILE A 205 13.01 -11.95 -1.94
CA ILE A 205 13.49 -12.80 -3.05
C ILE A 205 14.13 -14.10 -2.55
N VAL A 206 14.93 -14.03 -1.48
CA VAL A 206 15.57 -15.22 -0.90
C VAL A 206 14.50 -16.15 -0.32
N ASN A 207 13.55 -15.62 0.46
CA ASN A 207 12.47 -16.43 1.01
C ASN A 207 11.58 -17.03 -0.07
N TYR A 208 11.33 -16.29 -1.16
CA TYR A 208 10.57 -16.76 -2.31
C TYR A 208 11.25 -17.95 -2.97
N GLN A 209 12.55 -17.85 -3.26
CA GLN A 209 13.34 -18.95 -3.84
C GLN A 209 13.37 -20.17 -2.92
N GLN A 210 13.57 -19.99 -1.62
CA GLN A 210 13.59 -21.09 -0.64
C GLN A 210 12.23 -21.80 -0.54
N ARG A 211 11.13 -21.03 -0.50
CA ARG A 211 9.78 -21.59 -0.42
C ARG A 211 9.39 -22.28 -1.72
N LEU A 212 9.73 -21.71 -2.88
CA LEU A 212 9.52 -22.36 -4.17
C LEU A 212 10.28 -23.69 -4.27
N LYS A 213 11.56 -23.71 -3.85
CA LYS A 213 12.32 -24.96 -3.77
C LYS A 213 11.57 -25.98 -2.90
N SER A 214 11.11 -25.57 -1.73
CA SER A 214 10.42 -26.48 -0.81
C SER A 214 9.10 -27.01 -1.36
N VAL A 215 8.25 -26.16 -1.96
CA VAL A 215 6.94 -26.61 -2.44
C VAL A 215 7.00 -27.35 -3.78
N LEU A 216 8.00 -27.08 -4.63
CA LEU A 216 8.10 -27.69 -5.96
C LEU A 216 9.03 -28.88 -6.03
N LEU A 217 10.09 -28.93 -5.21
CA LEU A 217 11.17 -29.91 -5.37
C LEU A 217 11.32 -30.89 -4.19
N GLU A 218 10.67 -30.61 -3.06
CA GLU A 218 10.72 -31.47 -1.87
C GLU A 218 9.41 -32.27 -1.77
N ASP A 219 8.83 -32.37 -0.57
CA ASP A 219 7.66 -33.20 -0.27
C ASP A 219 6.39 -32.71 -0.99
N GLN A 220 6.01 -33.42 -2.06
CA GLN A 220 4.87 -33.07 -2.91
C GLN A 220 3.53 -33.29 -2.23
N GLU A 221 3.39 -34.32 -1.39
CA GLU A 221 2.11 -34.58 -0.70
C GLU A 221 1.85 -33.50 0.34
N LYS A 222 2.88 -33.16 1.12
CA LYS A 222 2.82 -32.05 2.08
C LYS A 222 2.59 -30.70 1.40
N SER A 223 3.25 -30.48 0.27
CA SER A 223 3.05 -29.29 -0.56
C SER A 223 1.59 -29.18 -1.04
N ARG A 224 0.98 -30.29 -1.48
CA ARG A 224 -0.44 -30.34 -1.89
C ARG A 224 -1.37 -29.96 -0.74
N LEU A 225 -1.21 -30.58 0.44
CA LEU A 225 -2.05 -30.29 1.61
C LEU A 225 -1.99 -28.82 2.04
N ARG A 226 -0.79 -28.24 1.98
CA ARG A 226 -0.57 -26.82 2.25
C ARG A 226 -1.23 -25.94 1.20
N LEU A 227 -1.17 -26.31 -0.08
CA LEU A 227 -1.80 -25.56 -1.15
C LEU A 227 -3.32 -25.53 -1.00
N GLU A 228 -3.94 -26.69 -0.73
CA GLU A 228 -5.38 -26.80 -0.50
C GLU A 228 -5.82 -25.96 0.70
N SER A 229 -5.04 -25.98 1.79
CA SER A 229 -5.29 -25.14 2.96
C SER A 229 -5.19 -23.65 2.64
N SER A 230 -4.21 -23.26 1.83
CA SER A 230 -3.98 -21.86 1.40
C SER A 230 -5.14 -21.32 0.54
N LEU A 231 -5.64 -22.11 -0.42
CA LEU A 231 -6.64 -21.66 -1.40
C LEU A 231 -8.08 -21.82 -0.93
N PHE A 232 -8.39 -22.93 -0.27
CA PHE A 232 -9.77 -23.34 0.02
C PHE A 232 -10.10 -23.29 1.51
N ALA A 233 -9.19 -22.79 2.34
CA ALA A 233 -9.33 -22.72 3.79
C ALA A 233 -9.63 -24.10 4.42
N SER A 234 -9.10 -25.17 3.84
CA SER A 234 -9.21 -26.52 4.42
C SER A 234 -8.31 -26.64 5.64
N ASN A 235 -8.86 -27.18 6.74
CA ASN A 235 -8.12 -27.36 7.99
C ASN A 235 -7.21 -28.59 7.92
N HIS A 236 -5.90 -28.38 7.91
CA HIS A 236 -4.90 -29.45 7.97
C HIS A 236 -3.87 -29.17 9.08
N ALA A 237 -3.50 -30.19 9.85
CA ALA A 237 -2.53 -30.04 10.94
C ALA A 237 -1.15 -29.59 10.47
N GLU A 238 -0.75 -29.98 9.25
CA GLU A 238 0.55 -29.63 8.65
C GLU A 238 0.51 -28.44 7.68
N ALA A 239 -0.60 -27.69 7.68
CA ALA A 239 -0.80 -26.53 6.80
C ALA A 239 0.25 -25.43 7.01
N LEU A 240 0.81 -25.32 8.22
CA LEU A 240 1.77 -24.29 8.58
C LEU A 240 3.13 -24.90 8.88
N GLU A 241 4.19 -24.22 8.41
CA GLU A 241 5.57 -24.53 8.76
C GLU A 241 5.98 -23.73 10.01
N GLY A 242 6.50 -24.41 11.04
CA GLY A 242 7.11 -23.78 12.21
C GLY A 242 8.49 -23.18 11.91
N LYS A 243 8.99 -22.30 12.78
CA LYS A 243 10.26 -21.54 12.59
C LYS A 243 10.38 -20.82 11.24
N ALA A 244 9.26 -20.50 10.59
CA ALA A 244 9.27 -19.98 9.24
C ALA A 244 9.91 -18.58 9.14
N LEU A 245 10.59 -18.33 8.02
CA LEU A 245 11.17 -17.04 7.68
C LEU A 245 10.10 -16.04 7.23
N GLY A 246 9.61 -15.23 8.18
CA GLY A 246 8.72 -14.09 7.93
C GLY A 246 7.28 -14.47 7.51
N ALA A 247 6.28 -13.77 8.05
CA ALA A 247 4.87 -13.97 7.74
C ALA A 247 4.29 -12.73 7.05
N MET A 248 4.90 -12.32 5.93
CA MET A 248 4.62 -11.06 5.24
C MET A 248 3.12 -10.78 5.14
N TYR A 249 2.66 -9.72 5.82
CA TYR A 249 1.26 -9.29 5.89
C TYR A 249 0.25 -10.27 6.52
N TYR A 250 0.72 -11.19 7.36
CA TYR A 250 -0.09 -12.04 8.24
C TYR A 250 0.24 -11.77 9.71
N PRO A 251 -0.37 -10.74 10.33
CA PRO A 251 -0.02 -10.33 11.70
C PRO A 251 -0.25 -11.44 12.73
N SER A 252 -1.26 -12.29 12.55
CA SER A 252 -1.59 -13.42 13.45
C SER A 252 -0.58 -14.57 13.39
N LEU A 253 0.27 -14.62 12.37
CA LEU A 253 1.23 -15.70 12.11
C LEU A 253 2.66 -15.38 12.60
N MET A 254 2.82 -14.23 13.25
CA MET A 254 4.09 -13.75 13.81
C MET A 254 4.38 -14.36 15.19
N LYS A 255 5.63 -14.24 15.64
CA LYS A 255 6.11 -14.73 16.94
C LYS A 255 5.54 -13.89 18.10
N VAL A 256 4.25 -14.01 18.39
CA VAL A 256 3.57 -13.19 19.41
C VAL A 256 2.72 -14.08 20.33
N PRO A 257 2.99 -14.09 21.66
CA PRO A 257 2.28 -14.94 22.62
C PRO A 257 0.75 -14.78 22.64
N ASN A 258 0.28 -13.58 22.28
CA ASN A 258 -1.13 -13.18 22.35
C ASN A 258 -1.68 -12.85 20.94
N ALA A 259 -1.24 -13.57 19.90
CA ALA A 259 -1.71 -13.34 18.53
C ALA A 259 -3.16 -13.80 18.28
N GLY A 260 -3.66 -14.73 19.10
CA GLY A 260 -4.99 -15.33 18.98
C GLY A 260 -5.75 -15.32 20.31
N GLN A 261 -6.87 -16.06 20.36
CA GLN A 261 -7.68 -16.19 21.58
C GLN A 261 -6.96 -16.95 22.69
N ASP A 262 -6.02 -17.83 22.34
CA ASP A 262 -5.21 -18.59 23.28
C ASP A 262 -3.85 -17.93 23.55
N PHE A 263 -3.40 -18.02 24.79
CA PHE A 263 -2.03 -17.69 25.17
C PHE A 263 -1.08 -18.81 24.74
N LEU A 264 -0.09 -18.49 23.92
CA LEU A 264 0.99 -19.40 23.55
C LEU A 264 2.30 -18.94 24.22
N PRO A 265 2.87 -19.69 25.18
CA PRO A 265 4.02 -19.23 25.97
C PRO A 265 5.32 -19.03 25.15
N ASP A 266 5.57 -19.84 24.13
CA ASP A 266 6.69 -19.65 23.17
C ASP A 266 6.19 -19.96 21.76
N PRO A 267 5.43 -19.04 21.14
CA PRO A 267 4.90 -19.28 19.81
C PRO A 267 6.05 -19.22 18.82
N GLU A 268 6.07 -20.10 17.83
CA GLU A 268 6.95 -19.94 16.68
C GLU A 268 6.25 -19.18 15.56
N ARG A 269 7.03 -18.58 14.65
CA ARG A 269 6.47 -18.06 13.40
C ARG A 269 5.95 -19.26 12.60
N ARG A 270 4.69 -19.17 12.19
CA ARG A 270 4.01 -20.24 11.47
C ARG A 270 3.49 -19.72 10.15
N VAL A 271 3.97 -20.24 9.03
CA VAL A 271 3.57 -19.70 7.71
C VAL A 271 3.35 -20.84 6.74
N ASN A 272 2.35 -20.69 5.87
CA ASN A 272 2.20 -21.56 4.72
C ASN A 272 3.13 -21.06 3.58
N PRO A 273 4.06 -21.88 3.06
CA PRO A 273 4.90 -21.50 1.92
C PRO A 273 4.14 -20.97 0.71
N TRP A 274 2.98 -21.55 0.40
CA TRP A 274 2.14 -21.14 -0.72
C TRP A 274 1.57 -19.74 -0.56
N ASP A 275 1.15 -19.36 0.65
CA ASP A 275 0.64 -18.00 0.92
C ASP A 275 1.69 -16.94 0.54
N PHE A 276 2.96 -17.17 0.87
CA PHE A 276 4.06 -16.24 0.57
C PHE A 276 4.41 -16.17 -0.92
N ILE A 277 4.37 -17.31 -1.62
CA ILE A 277 4.64 -17.36 -3.06
C ILE A 277 3.53 -16.61 -3.79
N LEU A 278 2.27 -16.97 -3.52
CA LEU A 278 1.11 -16.43 -4.22
C LEU A 278 0.87 -14.95 -3.89
N LEU A 279 1.16 -14.49 -2.67
CA LEU A 279 1.03 -13.06 -2.36
C LEU A 279 2.02 -12.21 -3.16
N LEU A 280 3.26 -12.68 -3.35
CA LEU A 280 4.25 -11.94 -4.15
C LEU A 280 3.86 -11.92 -5.63
N GLU A 281 3.27 -13.01 -6.13
CA GLU A 281 2.68 -13.04 -7.46
C GLU A 281 1.52 -12.03 -7.58
N GLY A 282 0.72 -11.84 -6.53
CA GLY A 282 -0.33 -10.83 -6.50
C GLY A 282 0.17 -9.40 -6.60
N CYS A 283 1.35 -9.10 -6.08
CA CYS A 283 1.93 -7.76 -6.13
C CYS A 283 2.20 -7.29 -7.58
N LEU A 284 2.38 -8.20 -8.55
CA LEU A 284 2.63 -7.84 -9.95
C LEU A 284 1.40 -7.22 -10.65
N VAL A 285 0.21 -7.34 -10.06
CA VAL A 285 -0.98 -6.63 -10.56
C VAL A 285 -0.81 -5.11 -10.45
N TRP A 286 0.03 -4.63 -9.52
CA TRP A 286 0.42 -3.22 -9.46
C TRP A 286 1.53 -2.93 -10.47
N SER A 287 1.27 -1.97 -11.35
CA SER A 287 2.31 -1.32 -12.14
C SER A 287 2.57 0.08 -11.59
N MET A 288 3.83 0.45 -11.37
CA MET A 288 4.19 1.84 -11.09
C MET A 288 4.44 2.64 -12.37
N ALA A 289 4.26 3.96 -12.27
CA ALA A 289 4.67 4.86 -13.33
C ALA A 289 5.25 6.14 -12.73
N ALA A 290 6.28 6.70 -13.38
CA ALA A 290 6.72 8.05 -13.10
C ALA A 290 5.64 9.04 -13.53
N THR A 291 5.29 9.97 -12.65
CA THR A 291 4.38 11.07 -13.00
C THR A 291 5.18 12.37 -13.12
N ARG A 292 4.99 13.08 -14.24
CA ARG A 292 5.64 14.36 -14.51
C ARG A 292 4.58 15.42 -14.80
N ARG A 293 4.57 16.50 -14.01
CA ARG A 293 3.76 17.69 -14.32
C ARG A 293 4.48 18.49 -15.41
N LYS A 294 3.77 18.86 -16.48
CA LYS A 294 4.31 19.81 -17.48
C LYS A 294 4.68 21.13 -16.78
N GLY A 295 5.89 21.63 -17.00
CA GLY A 295 6.38 22.90 -16.45
C GLY A 295 7.02 22.83 -15.05
N VAL A 296 7.10 21.65 -14.42
CA VAL A 296 7.79 21.48 -13.12
C VAL A 296 9.02 20.58 -13.30
N THR A 297 10.15 20.98 -12.72
CA THR A 297 11.45 20.27 -12.82
C THR A 297 11.57 19.02 -11.95
N SER A 298 10.62 18.76 -11.04
CA SER A 298 10.64 17.60 -10.15
C SER A 298 9.67 16.50 -10.60
N GLU A 299 10.20 15.33 -10.91
CA GLU A 299 9.43 14.09 -11.12
C GLU A 299 8.94 13.56 -9.77
N ARG A 300 7.69 13.07 -9.69
CA ARG A 300 7.16 12.43 -8.49
C ARG A 300 6.72 11.01 -8.82
N VAL A 301 6.94 10.09 -7.88
CA VAL A 301 6.43 8.73 -7.98
C VAL A 301 5.02 8.71 -7.39
N SER A 302 4.11 8.07 -8.09
CA SER A 302 2.78 7.76 -7.59
C SER A 302 2.59 6.25 -7.65
N PHE A 303 2.38 5.67 -6.48
CA PHE A 303 2.06 4.26 -6.31
C PHE A 303 0.54 4.12 -6.34
N PRO A 304 -0.03 3.24 -7.17
CA PRO A 304 -1.48 3.10 -7.23
C PRO A 304 -2.09 2.70 -5.91
N PHE A 305 -3.16 3.40 -5.54
CA PHE A 305 -3.90 3.23 -4.30
C PHE A 305 -3.08 3.31 -3.01
N TYR A 306 -1.92 3.93 -3.08
CA TYR A 306 -1.06 4.14 -1.92
C TYR A 306 -0.96 5.64 -1.65
N CYS A 307 -1.11 5.98 -0.38
CA CYS A 307 -1.09 7.36 0.10
C CYS A 307 -0.36 7.44 1.43
N ARG A 308 -0.14 8.65 1.91
CA ARG A 308 0.40 8.91 3.24
C ARG A 308 -0.69 8.73 4.28
N SER A 309 -0.35 8.11 5.40
CA SER A 309 -1.24 7.94 6.54
C SER A 309 -1.67 9.30 7.11
N SER A 310 -2.87 9.35 7.68
CA SER A 310 -3.39 10.49 8.44
C SER A 310 -4.05 10.00 9.72
N PHE A 311 -4.41 10.91 10.63
CA PHE A 311 -5.13 10.53 11.85
C PHE A 311 -6.60 10.14 11.59
N GLY A 312 -7.11 10.38 10.38
CA GLY A 312 -8.49 10.13 10.01
C GLY A 312 -8.77 8.70 9.55
N GLY A 313 -9.96 8.20 9.89
CA GLY A 313 -10.43 6.88 9.47
C GLY A 313 -9.75 5.70 10.17
N SER A 314 -8.98 5.95 11.22
CA SER A 314 -8.43 4.94 12.12
C SER A 314 -8.85 5.20 13.55
N THR A 315 -9.35 4.17 14.24
CA THR A 315 -9.72 4.28 15.66
C THR A 315 -8.52 4.07 16.58
N THR A 316 -7.46 3.41 16.11
CA THR A 316 -6.34 2.94 16.94
C THR A 316 -5.00 3.60 16.61
N ILE A 317 -4.92 4.48 15.61
CA ILE A 317 -3.65 5.07 15.17
C ILE A 317 -3.02 5.95 16.25
N GLY A 318 -1.77 5.65 16.59
CA GLY A 318 -0.95 6.41 17.53
C GLY A 318 -0.26 7.63 16.91
N LEU A 319 0.30 8.49 17.77
CA LEU A 319 1.03 9.69 17.33
C LEU A 319 2.24 9.37 16.44
N ASN A 320 2.90 8.24 16.68
CA ASN A 320 4.08 7.82 15.90
C ASN A 320 3.70 7.02 14.64
N GLU A 321 2.41 6.74 14.44
CA GLU A 321 1.91 5.91 13.34
C GLU A 321 1.38 6.75 12.16
N VAL A 322 1.65 8.07 12.19
CA VAL A 322 1.35 9.01 11.11
C VAL A 322 2.64 9.65 10.59
N GLU A 323 2.75 9.76 9.26
CA GLU A 323 3.94 10.33 8.62
C GLU A 323 4.18 11.78 9.08
N GLY A 324 5.44 12.12 9.32
CA GLY A 324 5.85 13.46 9.75
C GLY A 324 5.84 13.68 11.27
N SER A 325 5.54 12.65 12.07
CA SER A 325 5.81 12.68 13.51
C SER A 325 7.30 12.51 13.83
N GLU A 326 7.75 13.05 14.96
CA GLU A 326 9.04 12.73 15.56
C GLU A 326 9.06 11.23 15.88
N ASN A 327 10.06 10.50 15.36
CA ASN A 327 10.15 9.04 15.43
C ASN A 327 8.97 8.30 14.77
N SER A 328 8.41 8.85 13.68
CA SER A 328 7.38 8.19 12.87
C SER A 328 7.82 6.78 12.45
N ILE A 329 6.95 5.81 12.73
CA ILE A 329 7.00 4.45 12.20
C ILE A 329 6.03 4.25 11.02
N ALA A 330 5.32 5.29 10.58
CA ALA A 330 4.42 5.21 9.45
C ALA A 330 5.18 5.10 8.12
N GLU A 331 4.77 4.15 7.29
CA GLU A 331 5.29 3.90 5.94
C GLU A 331 4.18 3.98 4.89
N GLY A 332 3.10 4.70 5.20
CA GLY A 332 1.96 4.97 4.33
C GLY A 332 0.73 4.12 4.60
N GLU A 333 -0.26 4.27 3.72
CA GLU A 333 -1.56 3.61 3.78
C GLU A 333 -1.94 3.09 2.39
N LEU A 334 -2.32 1.82 2.31
CA LEU A 334 -2.73 1.13 1.09
C LEU A 334 -4.25 0.96 1.06
N TRP A 335 -4.88 1.19 -0.09
CA TRP A 335 -6.32 1.07 -0.31
C TRP A 335 -6.58 -0.04 -1.35
N CYS A 336 -7.03 -1.20 -0.91
CA CYS A 336 -7.23 -2.38 -1.75
C CYS A 336 -8.67 -2.42 -2.28
N PRO A 337 -8.92 -2.20 -3.58
CA PRO A 337 -10.27 -2.25 -4.14
C PRO A 337 -10.84 -3.67 -4.14
N THR A 338 -12.10 -3.82 -3.74
CA THR A 338 -12.91 -5.02 -3.95
C THR A 338 -14.10 -4.66 -4.82
N TRP A 339 -14.52 -5.61 -5.66
CA TRP A 339 -15.59 -5.42 -6.62
C TRP A 339 -16.44 -6.69 -6.69
N SER A 340 -17.72 -6.52 -7.03
CA SER A 340 -18.70 -7.61 -7.09
C SER A 340 -19.00 -8.08 -8.52
N ALA A 341 -18.68 -7.27 -9.53
CA ALA A 341 -18.88 -7.62 -10.94
C ALA A 341 -17.75 -8.54 -11.44
N PRO A 342 -18.03 -9.64 -12.15
CA PRO A 342 -16.96 -10.49 -12.71
C PRO A 342 -16.07 -9.76 -13.72
N SER A 343 -14.82 -9.48 -13.32
CA SER A 343 -13.87 -8.68 -14.12
C SER A 343 -12.67 -9.48 -14.61
N THR A 344 -12.21 -9.19 -15.83
CA THR A 344 -11.02 -9.81 -16.42
C THR A 344 -9.73 -9.24 -15.83
N LEU A 345 -8.61 -9.95 -16.04
CA LEU A 345 -7.30 -9.47 -15.60
C LEU A 345 -6.94 -8.10 -16.21
N SER A 346 -7.28 -7.85 -17.47
CA SER A 346 -6.99 -6.58 -18.14
C SER A 346 -7.78 -5.40 -17.56
N GLU A 347 -9.05 -5.62 -17.19
CA GLU A 347 -9.88 -4.62 -16.51
C GLU A 347 -9.30 -4.28 -15.13
N ILE A 348 -8.88 -5.30 -14.38
CA ILE A 348 -8.29 -5.16 -13.06
C ILE A 348 -6.96 -4.41 -13.14
N GLN A 349 -6.05 -4.83 -14.02
CA GLN A 349 -4.78 -4.14 -14.26
C GLN A 349 -4.98 -2.67 -14.66
N ARG A 350 -6.05 -2.35 -15.41
CA ARG A 350 -6.40 -0.96 -15.73
C ARG A 350 -6.81 -0.16 -14.50
N ILE A 351 -7.64 -0.74 -13.61
CA ILE A 351 -8.00 -0.10 -12.33
C ILE A 351 -6.75 0.16 -11.49
N PHE A 352 -5.86 -0.82 -11.36
CA PHE A 352 -4.58 -0.65 -10.66
C PHE A 352 -3.61 0.31 -11.38
N GLY A 353 -3.70 0.50 -12.69
CA GLY A 353 -2.97 1.54 -13.40
C GLY A 353 -3.51 2.95 -13.11
N GLU A 354 -4.82 3.09 -12.91
CA GLU A 354 -5.49 4.38 -12.74
C GLU A 354 -5.60 4.84 -11.29
N GLY A 355 -5.30 3.98 -10.31
CA GLY A 355 -5.29 4.30 -8.86
C GLY A 355 -4.29 5.40 -8.42
N ARG A 356 -3.73 6.16 -9.37
CA ARG A 356 -2.85 7.33 -9.18
C ARG A 356 -3.71 8.59 -9.19
N ILE A 357 -4.39 8.83 -8.07
CA ILE A 357 -5.54 9.73 -8.04
C ILE A 357 -5.13 11.20 -7.97
N GLN A 358 -5.84 12.04 -8.72
CA GLN A 358 -5.73 13.49 -8.68
C GLN A 358 -7.12 14.13 -8.59
N ILE A 359 -7.24 15.22 -7.84
CA ILE A 359 -8.43 16.08 -7.81
C ILE A 359 -8.06 17.43 -8.42
N GLY A 360 -8.61 17.72 -9.60
CA GLY A 360 -8.22 18.88 -10.40
C GLY A 360 -6.76 18.75 -10.86
N GLU A 361 -5.95 19.77 -10.58
CA GLU A 361 -4.51 19.75 -10.91
C GLU A 361 -3.62 19.14 -9.82
N ARG A 362 -4.19 18.68 -8.69
CA ARG A 362 -3.43 18.23 -7.53
C ARG A 362 -3.50 16.72 -7.36
N VAL A 363 -2.32 16.08 -7.32
CA VAL A 363 -2.17 14.66 -6.95
C VAL A 363 -2.58 14.48 -5.49
N CYS A 364 -3.43 13.49 -5.22
CA CYS A 364 -3.83 13.13 -3.87
C CYS A 364 -2.72 12.30 -3.22
N THR A 365 -2.12 12.82 -2.16
CA THR A 365 -0.99 12.16 -1.50
C THR A 365 -1.30 11.72 -0.08
N ARG A 366 -2.44 12.08 0.50
CA ARG A 366 -2.82 11.76 1.89
C ARG A 366 -4.15 11.02 1.93
N SER A 367 -4.35 10.16 2.93
CA SER A 367 -5.58 9.36 3.03
C SER A 367 -6.87 10.19 3.11
N LEU A 368 -6.85 11.40 3.68
CA LEU A 368 -8.02 12.30 3.66
C LEU A 368 -8.39 12.79 2.24
N ASP A 369 -7.40 13.21 1.45
CA ASP A 369 -7.60 13.61 0.05
C ASP A 369 -7.96 12.40 -0.82
N PHE A 370 -7.40 11.24 -0.47
CA PHE A 370 -7.68 9.95 -1.12
C PHE A 370 -9.14 9.54 -0.92
N ALA A 371 -9.66 9.62 0.30
CA ALA A 371 -11.06 9.33 0.61
C ALA A 371 -12.01 10.14 -0.27
N LEU A 372 -11.75 11.44 -0.45
CA LEU A 372 -12.52 12.30 -1.34
C LEU A 372 -12.43 11.86 -2.80
N ALA A 373 -11.23 11.59 -3.28
CA ALA A 373 -11.00 11.31 -4.70
C ALA A 373 -11.54 9.94 -5.13
N MET A 374 -11.51 8.97 -4.20
CA MET A 374 -11.99 7.61 -4.39
C MET A 374 -13.51 7.51 -4.53
N THR A 375 -14.27 8.53 -4.09
CA THR A 375 -15.72 8.55 -4.25
C THR A 375 -16.15 8.51 -5.71
N GLY A 376 -15.52 9.33 -6.57
CA GLY A 376 -15.79 9.34 -8.01
C GLY A 376 -15.19 8.13 -8.71
N LEU A 377 -13.87 7.93 -8.55
CA LEU A 377 -13.16 6.85 -9.22
C LEU A 377 -13.72 5.46 -8.87
N GLY A 378 -14.07 5.24 -7.60
CA GLY A 378 -14.61 3.98 -7.13
C GLY A 378 -15.93 3.64 -7.81
N VAL A 379 -16.87 4.59 -7.86
CA VAL A 379 -18.18 4.39 -8.47
C VAL A 379 -18.06 4.20 -9.99
N ASP A 380 -17.28 5.05 -10.65
CA ASP A 380 -17.09 5.00 -12.11
C ASP A 380 -16.47 3.67 -12.57
N ARG A 381 -15.76 2.97 -11.68
CA ARG A 381 -15.08 1.69 -11.94
C ARG A 381 -15.74 0.47 -11.32
N GLY A 382 -16.94 0.62 -10.76
CA GLY A 382 -17.68 -0.50 -10.16
C GLY A 382 -17.00 -1.11 -8.94
N ILE A 383 -16.14 -0.32 -8.26
CA ILE A 383 -15.48 -0.74 -7.03
C ILE A 383 -16.52 -0.66 -5.91
N GLN A 384 -16.74 -1.79 -5.24
CA GLN A 384 -17.68 -1.93 -4.14
C GLN A 384 -17.13 -1.31 -2.86
N ALA A 385 -15.84 -1.50 -2.60
CA ALA A 385 -15.21 -1.09 -1.37
C ALA A 385 -13.68 -0.97 -1.52
N PHE A 386 -13.06 -0.24 -0.61
CA PHE A 386 -11.61 -0.19 -0.45
C PHE A 386 -11.24 -0.65 0.97
N HIS A 387 -10.58 -1.80 1.08
CA HIS A 387 -10.00 -2.26 2.33
C HIS A 387 -8.70 -1.50 2.59
N ARG A 388 -8.59 -0.85 3.75
CA ARG A 388 -7.49 0.07 4.05
C ARG A 388 -6.48 -0.61 4.96
N TYR A 389 -5.20 -0.36 4.71
CA TYR A 389 -4.11 -0.92 5.50
C TYR A 389 -3.08 0.14 5.82
N SER A 390 -2.84 0.38 7.11
CA SER A 390 -1.73 1.20 7.57
C SER A 390 -0.45 0.36 7.55
N LEU A 391 0.58 0.85 6.86
CA LEU A 391 1.89 0.23 6.82
C LEU A 391 2.76 0.82 7.92
N LEU A 392 3.17 -0.02 8.88
CA LEU A 392 3.91 0.40 10.06
C LEU A 392 5.24 -0.34 10.21
N ALA A 393 6.32 0.42 10.40
CA ALA A 393 7.68 -0.03 10.61
C ALA A 393 7.90 -0.46 12.08
N ARG A 394 7.80 -1.76 12.38
CA ARG A 394 7.76 -2.23 13.79
C ARG A 394 9.12 -2.62 14.38
N SER A 395 9.98 -3.28 13.61
CA SER A 395 11.24 -3.83 14.15
C SER A 395 12.37 -3.80 13.13
N GLY A 396 13.52 -3.27 13.54
CA GLY A 396 14.71 -3.07 12.70
C GLY A 396 15.14 -1.61 12.66
N SER A 397 16.26 -1.31 11.99
CA SER A 397 16.76 0.05 11.81
C SER A 397 17.14 0.32 10.35
N GLY A 398 16.95 1.56 9.90
CA GLY A 398 17.27 1.99 8.54
C GLY A 398 16.51 1.21 7.46
N GLN A 399 17.25 0.62 6.50
CA GLN A 399 16.68 -0.17 5.39
C GLN A 399 16.35 -1.63 5.79
N GLN A 400 16.41 -1.97 7.08
CA GLN A 400 16.22 -3.32 7.59
C GLN A 400 15.00 -3.45 8.50
N THR A 401 13.93 -2.70 8.21
CA THR A 401 12.75 -2.64 9.07
C THR A 401 11.62 -3.52 8.57
N THR A 402 11.03 -4.31 9.47
CA THR A 402 9.84 -5.11 9.22
C THR A 402 8.57 -4.27 9.21
N LEU A 403 7.82 -4.34 8.12
CA LEU A 403 6.55 -3.68 7.85
C LEU A 403 5.39 -4.58 8.25
N LEU A 404 4.49 -4.03 9.04
CA LEU A 404 3.18 -4.60 9.29
C LEU A 404 2.14 -3.89 8.44
N ALA A 405 1.21 -4.65 7.89
CA ALA A 405 -0.03 -4.13 7.34
C ALA A 405 -1.12 -4.31 8.40
N VAL A 406 -1.52 -3.21 9.03
CA VAL A 406 -2.58 -3.18 10.05
C VAL A 406 -3.88 -2.78 9.36
N PRO A 407 -4.94 -3.60 9.42
CA PRO A 407 -6.26 -3.23 8.90
C PRO A 407 -6.73 -1.91 9.51
N ASN A 408 -7.14 -0.98 8.65
CA ASN A 408 -7.55 0.37 8.99
C ASN A 408 -9.00 0.66 8.55
N GLY A 409 -9.82 -0.39 8.56
CA GLY A 409 -11.22 -0.35 8.17
C GLY A 409 -11.43 -0.38 6.65
N CYS A 410 -12.69 -0.19 6.26
CA CYS A 410 -13.16 -0.27 4.89
C CYS A 410 -13.83 1.06 4.50
N PHE A 411 -13.60 1.52 3.27
CA PHE A 411 -14.24 2.70 2.70
C PHE A 411 -15.11 2.31 1.50
N VAL A 412 -16.39 2.67 1.55
CA VAL A 412 -17.36 2.35 0.48
C VAL A 412 -17.58 3.60 -0.37
N PRO A 413 -17.15 3.63 -1.65
CA PRO A 413 -17.33 4.78 -2.51
C PRO A 413 -18.79 4.92 -2.97
N GLN A 414 -19.32 6.14 -2.96
CA GLN A 414 -20.65 6.50 -3.47
C GLN A 414 -20.64 7.94 -3.99
N HIS A 415 -21.55 8.26 -4.91
CA HIS A 415 -21.73 9.64 -5.39
C HIS A 415 -22.40 10.49 -4.31
N ALA A 416 -21.78 11.62 -3.95
CA ALA A 416 -22.35 12.55 -3.00
C ALA A 416 -22.18 14.01 -3.42
N ALA A 417 -23.30 14.70 -3.69
CA ALA A 417 -23.32 16.10 -4.12
C ALA A 417 -22.73 17.08 -3.08
N ARG A 418 -22.75 16.70 -1.79
CA ARG A 418 -22.26 17.55 -0.68
C ARG A 418 -20.74 17.56 -0.53
N LEU A 419 -20.00 16.74 -1.29
CA LEU A 419 -18.53 16.71 -1.26
C LEU A 419 -17.88 18.03 -1.71
N ALA A 420 -18.60 18.83 -2.50
CA ALA A 420 -18.13 20.16 -2.92
C ALA A 420 -17.83 21.10 -1.74
N LEU A 421 -18.49 20.89 -0.60
CA LEU A 421 -18.27 21.69 0.61
C LEU A 421 -16.91 21.41 1.24
N LEU A 422 -16.47 20.15 1.23
CA LEU A 422 -15.17 19.74 1.78
C LEU A 422 -14.00 20.33 0.97
N ALA A 423 -14.23 20.69 -0.30
CA ALA A 423 -13.21 21.35 -1.12
C ALA A 423 -12.78 22.72 -0.54
N ASP A 424 -13.68 23.45 0.13
CA ASP A 424 -13.39 24.77 0.70
C ASP A 424 -12.33 24.70 1.82
N LEU A 425 -12.34 23.61 2.60
CA LEU A 425 -11.40 23.42 3.70
C LEU A 425 -10.07 22.75 3.26
N ARG A 426 -9.94 22.35 1.99
CA ARG A 426 -8.83 21.53 1.50
C ARG A 426 -7.48 22.24 1.60
N ASN A 427 -7.42 23.51 1.25
CA ASN A 427 -6.18 24.29 1.33
C ASN A 427 -5.69 24.42 2.78
N PHE A 428 -6.63 24.62 3.72
CA PHE A 428 -6.32 24.66 5.14
C PHE A 428 -5.80 23.30 5.62
N ALA A 429 -6.51 22.21 5.30
CA ALA A 429 -6.09 20.86 5.65
C ALA A 429 -4.70 20.49 5.11
N GLU A 430 -4.37 20.92 3.88
CA GLU A 430 -3.06 20.70 3.26
C GLU A 430 -1.96 21.51 3.96
N SER A 431 -2.23 22.77 4.31
CA SER A 431 -1.30 23.62 5.07
C SER A 431 -1.02 23.04 6.46
N VAL A 432 -2.07 22.58 7.16
CA VAL A 432 -1.94 21.92 8.47
C VAL A 432 -1.05 20.70 8.38
N ALA A 433 -1.33 19.75 7.48
CA ALA A 433 -0.51 18.54 7.42
C ALA A 433 0.93 18.78 6.94
N SER A 434 1.15 19.76 6.07
CA SER A 434 2.49 20.05 5.56
C SER A 434 3.37 20.81 6.56
N ASN A 435 2.76 21.61 7.43
CA ASN A 435 3.48 22.53 8.30
C ASN A 435 3.40 22.17 9.79
N LEU A 436 2.36 21.47 10.26
CA LEU A 436 2.17 21.10 11.67
C LEU A 436 2.68 19.69 11.96
N ASN A 437 3.99 19.47 11.89
CA ASN A 437 4.59 18.18 12.25
C ASN A 437 4.43 17.87 13.74
N VAL A 438 4.07 16.62 14.09
CA VAL A 438 3.94 16.21 15.50
C VAL A 438 5.34 16.04 16.09
N ASN A 439 5.75 16.95 16.97
CA ASN A 439 7.06 16.90 17.61
C ASN A 439 7.02 17.53 19.01
N SER A 440 8.09 17.32 19.77
CA SER A 440 8.26 17.84 21.13
C SER A 440 8.18 19.37 21.27
N GLN A 441 8.35 20.13 20.19
CA GLN A 441 8.28 21.60 20.19
C GLN A 441 6.86 22.14 19.98
N GLN A 442 5.90 21.26 19.65
CA GLN A 442 4.51 21.66 19.47
C GLN A 442 3.72 21.54 20.78
N PRO A 443 2.89 22.54 21.13
CA PRO A 443 1.99 22.42 22.26
C PRO A 443 1.06 21.21 22.10
N ARG A 444 0.95 20.38 23.14
CA ARG A 444 0.09 19.16 23.11
C ARG A 444 -1.36 19.47 22.70
N ARG A 445 -1.91 20.59 23.16
CA ARG A 445 -3.26 21.05 22.80
C ARG A 445 -3.45 21.27 21.29
N LEU A 446 -2.42 21.79 20.61
CA LEU A 446 -2.44 22.02 19.16
C LEU A 446 -2.39 20.70 18.39
N VAL A 447 -1.58 19.75 18.88
CA VAL A 447 -1.52 18.39 18.31
C VAL A 447 -2.85 17.66 18.48
N LEU A 448 -3.48 17.74 19.65
CA LEU A 448 -4.81 17.14 19.89
C LEU A 448 -5.88 17.77 18.98
N ALA A 449 -5.89 19.09 18.83
CA ALA A 449 -6.81 19.76 17.93
C ALA A 449 -6.62 19.34 16.45
N ARG A 450 -5.37 19.10 16.02
CA ARG A 450 -5.08 18.53 14.69
C ARG A 450 -5.69 17.12 14.53
N ILE A 451 -5.52 16.27 15.53
CA ILE A 451 -6.05 14.89 15.51
C ILE A 451 -7.57 14.91 15.43
N GLU A 452 -8.23 15.72 16.25
CA GLU A 452 -9.69 15.92 16.20
C GLU A 452 -10.15 16.39 14.81
N PHE A 453 -9.44 17.36 14.22
CA PHE A 453 -9.75 17.87 12.89
C PHE A 453 -9.61 16.80 11.78
N GLU A 454 -8.51 16.06 11.75
CA GLU A 454 -8.31 15.02 10.73
C GLU A 454 -9.29 13.84 10.88
N LYS A 455 -9.67 13.49 12.12
CA LYS A 455 -10.73 12.50 12.38
C LYS A 455 -12.09 12.98 11.88
N ALA A 456 -12.51 14.17 12.31
CA ALA A 456 -13.78 14.77 11.88
C ALA A 456 -13.84 14.95 10.35
N TRP A 457 -12.72 15.25 9.69
CA TRP A 457 -12.66 15.33 8.23
C TRP A 457 -13.01 14.00 7.57
N PHE A 458 -12.37 12.92 8.04
CA PHE A 458 -12.60 11.59 7.48
C PHE A 458 -14.04 11.15 7.76
N ASP A 459 -14.54 11.33 8.98
CA ASP A 459 -15.89 10.94 9.38
C ASP A 459 -16.96 11.70 8.59
N ALA A 460 -16.75 13.01 8.36
CA ALA A 460 -17.61 13.81 7.49
C ALA A 460 -17.56 13.31 6.03
N THR A 461 -16.36 12.96 5.52
CA THR A 461 -16.22 12.40 4.18
C THR A 461 -16.97 11.07 4.06
N ALA A 462 -16.76 10.13 4.99
CA ALA A 462 -17.42 8.83 4.99
C ALA A 462 -18.94 8.94 5.14
N SER A 463 -19.43 9.81 6.03
CA SER A 463 -20.86 9.99 6.28
C SER A 463 -21.60 10.66 5.12
N VAL A 464 -20.95 11.64 4.48
CA VAL A 464 -21.47 12.28 3.25
C VAL A 464 -21.56 11.26 2.12
N VAL A 465 -20.56 10.40 2.00
CA VAL A 465 -20.52 9.36 0.97
C VAL A 465 -21.61 8.32 1.22
N ALA A 466 -21.75 7.81 2.44
CA ALA A 466 -22.79 6.84 2.79
C ALA A 466 -24.23 7.37 2.69
N SER A 467 -24.44 8.63 2.30
CA SER A 467 -25.75 9.31 2.27
C SER A 467 -26.53 9.17 3.58
N ASN A 468 -25.81 9.12 4.71
CA ASN A 468 -26.42 8.90 6.01
C ASN A 468 -27.21 10.15 6.47
N ARG A 469 -28.28 9.96 7.26
CA ARG A 469 -29.04 11.08 7.86
C ARG A 469 -28.14 12.00 8.70
N ASP A 470 -27.07 11.44 9.24
CA ASP A 470 -26.10 12.12 10.12
C ASP A 470 -25.04 12.93 9.35
N ALA A 471 -25.04 12.91 8.00
CA ALA A 471 -24.04 13.64 7.21
C ALA A 471 -24.00 15.14 7.52
N SER A 472 -25.14 15.73 7.89
CA SER A 472 -25.20 17.13 8.33
C SER A 472 -24.56 17.35 9.70
N GLU A 473 -24.65 16.38 10.61
CA GLU A 473 -24.02 16.42 11.93
C GLU A 473 -22.50 16.28 11.79
N SER A 474 -22.01 15.29 11.03
CA SER A 474 -20.56 15.12 10.82
C SER A 474 -19.92 16.33 10.11
N LEU A 475 -20.64 17.00 9.21
CA LEU A 475 -20.17 18.26 8.62
C LEU A 475 -20.08 19.41 9.64
N ARG A 476 -20.97 19.44 10.65
CA ARG A 476 -20.90 20.41 11.76
C ARG A 476 -19.75 20.08 12.72
N ASP A 477 -19.52 18.80 12.99
CA ASP A 477 -18.39 18.35 13.80
C ASP A 477 -17.05 18.74 13.16
N LEU A 478 -16.95 18.60 11.83
CA LEU A 478 -15.80 19.05 11.07
C LEU A 478 -15.55 20.55 11.24
N LEU A 479 -16.59 21.39 11.13
CA LEU A 479 -16.44 22.83 11.35
C LEU A 479 -16.01 23.14 12.79
N THR A 480 -16.60 22.45 13.77
CA THR A 480 -16.23 22.59 15.18
C THR A 480 -14.76 22.24 15.41
N ALA A 481 -14.29 21.13 14.84
CA ALA A 481 -12.90 20.71 14.95
C ALA A 481 -11.95 21.68 14.22
N ALA A 482 -12.33 22.19 13.04
CA ALA A 482 -11.57 23.20 12.31
C ALA A 482 -11.42 24.50 13.11
N SER A 483 -12.50 24.95 13.77
CA SER A 483 -12.45 26.11 14.67
C SER A 483 -11.57 25.93 15.87
N ARG A 484 -11.64 24.76 16.53
CA ARG A 484 -10.76 24.45 17.65
C ARG A 484 -9.30 24.51 17.22
N LEU A 485 -8.98 23.93 16.06
CA LEU A 485 -7.64 23.98 15.49
C LEU A 485 -7.21 25.42 15.16
N ASN A 486 -8.05 26.21 14.49
CA ASN A 486 -7.79 27.62 14.22
C ASN A 486 -7.52 28.43 15.50
N ARG A 487 -8.33 28.20 16.55
CA ARG A 487 -8.16 28.88 17.84
C ARG A 487 -6.82 28.52 18.49
N GLU A 488 -6.41 27.25 18.44
CA GLU A 488 -5.11 26.83 18.97
C GLU A 488 -3.94 27.44 18.17
N LEU A 489 -4.07 27.54 16.84
CA LEU A 489 -3.10 28.24 15.99
C LEU A 489 -3.01 29.73 16.33
N GLY A 490 -4.13 30.37 16.68
CA GLY A 490 -4.19 31.77 17.09
C GLY A 490 -3.82 32.03 18.56
N SER A 491 -3.55 31.00 19.36
CA SER A 491 -3.32 31.15 20.82
C SER A 491 -2.06 31.96 21.17
N ASN A 492 -1.09 32.04 20.25
CA ASN A 492 0.09 32.90 20.40
C ASN A 492 -0.20 34.30 19.84
N SER A 493 -0.54 35.25 20.70
CA SER A 493 -0.89 36.63 20.31
C SER A 493 0.25 37.39 19.62
N ALA A 494 1.52 37.05 19.90
CA ALA A 494 2.67 37.73 19.30
C ALA A 494 3.00 37.22 17.89
N LYS A 495 2.68 35.95 17.61
CA LYS A 495 2.96 35.28 16.32
C LYS A 495 1.84 34.26 16.01
N PRO A 496 0.62 34.70 15.70
CA PRO A 496 -0.48 33.80 15.41
C PRO A 496 -0.22 32.96 14.17
N GLY A 497 -0.63 31.69 14.20
CA GLY A 497 -0.44 30.74 13.11
C GLY A 497 0.99 30.22 12.92
N VAL A 498 1.96 30.72 13.69
CA VAL A 498 3.36 30.28 13.58
C VAL A 498 3.54 28.93 14.29
N VAL A 499 3.98 27.94 13.53
CA VAL A 499 4.31 26.59 13.98
C VAL A 499 5.79 26.29 13.73
N LYS A 500 6.38 25.47 14.61
CA LYS A 500 7.77 25.04 14.51
C LYS A 500 7.91 23.70 13.79
N ILE A 501 8.67 23.70 12.70
CA ILE A 501 9.04 22.49 11.98
C ILE A 501 10.45 22.11 12.37
N LYS A 502 10.60 20.93 12.96
CA LYS A 502 11.90 20.31 13.25
C LYS A 502 12.29 19.38 12.09
N LYS A 503 13.51 19.56 11.56
CA LYS A 503 14.15 18.65 10.59
C LYS A 503 15.57 18.36 11.07
N GLY A 504 15.77 17.18 11.66
CA GLY A 504 17.01 16.86 12.38
C GLY A 504 17.17 17.79 13.59
N GLU A 505 18.33 18.44 13.70
CA GLU A 505 18.63 19.42 14.74
C GLU A 505 18.09 20.82 14.44
N ASN A 506 17.75 21.09 13.17
CA ASN A 506 17.29 22.41 12.74
C ASN A 506 15.79 22.61 13.01
N THR A 507 15.45 23.78 13.52
CA THR A 507 14.06 24.23 13.70
C THR A 507 13.79 25.43 12.82
N SER A 508 12.67 25.40 12.08
CA SER A 508 12.21 26.51 11.25
C SER A 508 10.78 26.89 11.60
N GLU A 509 10.43 28.16 11.42
CA GLU A 509 9.07 28.65 11.61
C GLU A 509 8.30 28.62 10.28
N LYS A 510 7.03 28.18 10.32
CA LYS A 510 6.08 28.26 9.21
C LYS A 510 4.77 28.86 9.71
N ILE A 511 4.08 29.57 8.83
CA ILE A 511 2.77 30.15 9.13
C ILE A 511 1.70 29.27 8.50
N ILE A 512 0.72 28.87 9.29
CA ILE A 512 -0.52 28.27 8.82
C ILE A 512 -1.60 29.35 8.90
N ASN A 513 -2.07 29.81 7.75
CA ASN A 513 -3.21 30.72 7.68
C ASN A 513 -4.47 30.02 8.19
N PRO A 514 -5.41 30.77 8.78
CA PRO A 514 -6.68 30.20 9.22
C PRO A 514 -7.50 29.69 8.04
N VAL A 515 -8.57 28.96 8.33
CA VAL A 515 -9.57 28.60 7.33
C VAL A 515 -10.06 29.89 6.65
N GLY A 516 -9.92 29.96 5.33
CA GLY A 516 -10.38 31.11 4.53
C GLY A 516 -11.88 31.08 4.28
N ASP A 517 -12.35 31.96 3.39
CA ASP A 517 -13.77 32.16 3.10
C ASP A 517 -14.49 30.85 2.72
N ILE A 518 -15.44 30.46 3.58
CA ILE A 518 -16.26 29.27 3.41
C ILE A 518 -17.46 29.66 2.54
N ARG A 519 -17.65 28.99 1.40
CA ARG A 519 -18.69 29.39 0.43
C ARG A 519 -20.10 29.24 1.00
N GLY A 520 -21.04 30.03 0.46
CA GLY A 520 -22.46 30.04 0.86
C GLY A 520 -23.20 28.70 0.79
N GLY A 521 -22.62 27.64 0.22
CA GLY A 521 -23.14 26.28 0.31
C GLY A 521 -23.20 25.75 1.75
N TRP A 522 -22.23 26.14 2.60
CA TRP A 522 -22.25 25.82 4.02
C TRP A 522 -23.39 26.55 4.75
N ALA A 523 -23.71 27.78 4.34
CA ALA A 523 -24.83 28.57 4.88
C ALA A 523 -26.23 27.99 4.56
N LYS A 524 -26.34 26.91 3.77
CA LYS A 524 -27.58 26.13 3.63
C LYS A 524 -27.66 24.96 4.61
N LEU A 525 -26.51 24.45 5.05
CA LEU A 525 -26.37 23.43 6.11
C LEU A 525 -26.51 24.04 7.51
N ILE A 526 -26.04 25.27 7.60
CA ILE A 526 -26.14 26.16 8.75
C ILE A 526 -27.37 27.02 8.49
N ASP A 527 -28.52 26.63 9.00
CA ASP A 527 -29.73 27.43 8.83
C ASP A 527 -29.50 28.85 9.37
N LYS A 528 -29.93 29.88 8.63
CA LYS A 528 -29.72 31.29 9.02
C LYS A 528 -30.50 31.66 10.28
N THR A 529 -31.55 30.91 10.60
CA THR A 529 -32.31 31.01 11.85
C THR A 529 -31.78 30.11 12.97
N ASP A 530 -30.80 29.25 12.69
CA ASP A 530 -30.16 28.44 13.70
C ASP A 530 -29.15 29.29 14.49
N HIS A 531 -29.39 29.41 15.80
CA HIS A 531 -28.53 30.13 16.75
C HIS A 531 -27.64 29.20 17.58
N SER A 532 -27.57 27.92 17.19
CA SER A 532 -26.68 26.93 17.75
C SER A 532 -25.22 27.42 17.80
N SER A 533 -24.44 26.86 18.72
CA SER A 533 -22.99 27.11 18.81
C SER A 533 -22.30 26.88 17.47
N GLU A 534 -22.76 25.86 16.74
CA GLU A 534 -22.23 25.40 15.47
C GLU A 534 -22.48 26.42 14.36
N SER A 535 -23.68 27.01 14.32
CA SER A 535 -24.04 28.07 13.38
C SER A 535 -23.28 29.37 13.60
N ARG A 536 -23.04 29.73 14.88
CA ARG A 536 -22.20 30.89 15.24
C ARG A 536 -20.75 30.64 14.85
N LEU A 537 -20.24 29.45 15.13
CA LEU A 537 -18.87 29.04 14.89
C LEU A 537 -18.54 28.98 13.38
N ALA A 538 -19.46 28.46 12.57
CA ALA A 538 -19.27 28.43 11.13
C ALA A 538 -19.27 29.83 10.48
N ARG A 539 -20.15 30.73 10.95
CA ARG A 539 -20.15 32.14 10.56
C ARG A 539 -18.87 32.85 10.98
N ALA A 540 -18.39 32.55 12.19
CA ALA A 540 -17.12 33.07 12.67
C ALA A 540 -15.99 32.64 11.75
N ILE A 541 -15.85 31.33 11.43
CA ILE A 541 -14.80 30.84 10.53
C ILE A 541 -14.88 31.48 9.14
N GLY A 542 -16.07 31.54 8.52
CA GLY A 542 -16.23 32.08 7.17
C GLY A 542 -15.83 33.55 7.03
N GLY A 543 -15.82 34.31 8.14
CA GLY A 543 -15.36 35.70 8.18
C GLY A 543 -13.87 35.88 8.51
N ILE A 544 -13.11 34.82 8.76
CA ILE A 544 -11.70 34.92 9.15
C ILE A 544 -10.82 35.15 7.91
N THR A 545 -10.03 36.22 7.96
CA THR A 545 -8.99 36.57 6.98
C THR A 545 -7.61 36.12 7.45
N ALA A 546 -6.57 36.33 6.63
CA ALA A 546 -5.19 36.05 7.01
C ALA A 546 -4.82 36.76 8.34
N TRP A 547 -3.95 36.13 9.13
CA TRP A 547 -3.56 36.67 10.44
C TRP A 547 -3.05 38.11 10.31
N GLY A 548 -3.80 39.07 10.87
CA GLY A 548 -3.41 40.48 10.90
C GLY A 548 -4.07 41.40 9.86
N GLU A 549 -4.95 40.91 8.98
CA GLU A 549 -5.68 41.76 8.02
C GLU A 549 -7.19 41.72 8.28
N ALA A 550 -7.72 42.58 9.15
CA ALA A 550 -9.16 42.86 9.16
C ALA A 550 -9.42 44.20 8.45
N LEU A 551 -10.06 44.16 7.27
CA LEU A 551 -10.72 45.35 6.71
C LEU A 551 -12.01 45.55 7.51
N SER A 552 -12.02 46.53 8.42
CA SER A 552 -13.26 47.06 9.00
C SER A 552 -13.29 48.58 8.84
N ASP A 553 -14.42 49.11 8.40
CA ASP A 553 -14.73 50.54 8.40
C ASP A 553 -14.77 51.04 9.85
N GLY A 554 -13.62 51.39 10.41
CA GLY A 554 -13.53 51.99 11.75
C GLY A 554 -12.28 51.71 12.59
N GLY A 555 -11.37 50.82 12.17
CA GLY A 555 -10.09 50.62 12.88
C GLY A 555 -9.54 49.19 12.81
N SER A 556 -8.23 49.03 13.02
CA SER A 556 -7.54 47.73 12.99
C SER A 556 -7.76 46.96 14.30
N ALA A 557 -8.71 46.02 14.32
CA ALA A 557 -8.79 45.00 15.37
C ALA A 557 -8.00 43.75 14.98
N SER A 558 -7.46 43.03 15.97
CA SER A 558 -6.75 41.77 15.76
C SER A 558 -7.70 40.69 15.25
N ALA A 559 -7.32 39.94 14.21
CA ALA A 559 -8.07 38.76 13.73
C ALA A 559 -8.40 37.76 14.85
N VAL A 560 -7.61 37.74 15.93
CA VAL A 560 -7.76 36.88 17.10
C VAL A 560 -8.98 37.26 17.97
N GLU A 561 -9.44 38.51 17.97
CA GLU A 561 -10.57 38.97 18.79
C GLU A 561 -11.92 38.48 18.26
N SER A 562 -12.02 38.25 16.94
CA SER A 562 -13.23 37.70 16.30
C SER A 562 -13.56 36.25 16.69
N ILE A 563 -12.59 35.53 17.29
CA ILE A 563 -12.68 34.09 17.64
C ILE A 563 -13.12 33.88 19.11
N ARG A 564 -13.15 34.93 19.94
CA ARG A 564 -13.45 34.82 21.39
C ARG A 564 -14.95 34.83 21.76
N VAL A 565 -15.86 34.68 20.79
CA VAL A 565 -17.32 34.73 21.02
C VAL A 565 -17.88 33.38 21.42
#